data_AF-A0A259CK61-F1
#
_entry.id   AF-A0A259CK61-F1
#
_cell.length_a   1.000
_cell.length_b   1.000
_cell.length_c   1.000
_cell.angle_alpha   90.00
_cell.angle_beta   90.00
_cell.angle_gamma   90.00
#
_symmetry.space_group_name_H-M   'P 1'
#
loop_
_entity.id
_entity.type
_entity.pdbx_description
1 polymer ?
#
loop_
_entity_poly.entity_id
_entity_poly.type
_entity_poly.pdbx_seq_one_letter_code
_entity_poly.pdbx_strand_id
1 'polypeptide(L)'
;MMEFMSTGELILLGTLTLMSIIMITFPEEAKFPLVGAFVLSMIMVIAYSTHSIHLDKEFVLKRFNEGQAIECGLFRGERTLIHSKSGWIYQSNIGFIKEDRIHNDLGWCNVIGEESPEPSTVPYAFALIIELMVCFALRGAVQSALKKEDNNEPDHE
;
A
#
# COMPACT_ATOMS: atom_id res chain seq x y z
N MET A 1 13.26 1.26 2.88
CA MET A 1 11.84 1.10 3.29
C MET A 1 10.90 2.13 2.62
N MET A 2 11.39 3.09 1.82
CA MET A 2 10.58 4.18 1.24
C MET A 2 10.85 4.38 -0.27
N GLU A 3 11.33 3.35 -0.98
CA GLU A 3 11.58 3.40 -2.44
C GLU A 3 10.40 2.84 -3.27
N PHE A 4 9.25 2.57 -2.63
CA PHE A 4 8.18 1.75 -3.20
C PHE A 4 6.99 2.53 -3.76
N MET A 5 6.95 3.85 -3.52
CA MET A 5 5.95 4.74 -4.07
C MET A 5 6.65 5.87 -4.77
N SER A 6 6.15 6.23 -5.95
CA SER A 6 6.58 7.47 -6.58
C SER A 6 6.29 8.62 -5.60
N THR A 7 7.13 9.66 -5.60
CA THR A 7 6.95 10.82 -4.71
C THR A 7 5.53 11.40 -4.81
N GLY A 8 4.91 11.34 -5.99
CA GLY A 8 3.52 11.75 -6.20
C GLY A 8 2.49 10.87 -5.49
N GLU A 9 2.63 9.55 -5.53
CA GLU A 9 1.72 8.62 -4.83
C GLU A 9 1.82 8.76 -3.32
N LEU A 10 3.04 8.94 -2.79
CA LEU A 10 3.24 9.17 -1.36
C LEU A 10 2.58 10.47 -0.89
N ILE A 11 2.74 11.55 -1.66
CA ILE A 11 2.09 12.84 -1.38
C ILE A 11 0.57 12.70 -1.44
N LEU A 12 0.04 12.02 -2.46
CA LEU A 12 -1.39 11.79 -2.62
C LEU A 12 -1.96 11.00 -1.43
N LEU A 13 -1.33 9.88 -1.06
CA LEU A 13 -1.76 9.04 0.05
C LEU A 13 -1.69 9.80 1.38
N GLY A 14 -0.61 10.54 1.63
CA GLY A 14 -0.49 11.38 2.82
C GLY A 14 -1.58 12.46 2.90
N THR A 15 -1.91 13.08 1.75
CA THR A 15 -2.98 14.08 1.67
C THR A 15 -4.35 13.45 1.94
N LEU A 16 -4.63 12.28 1.36
CA LEU A 16 -5.88 11.56 1.58
C LEU A 16 -6.02 11.10 3.04
N THR A 17 -4.94 10.63 3.67
CA THR A 17 -4.93 10.28 5.10
C THR A 17 -5.28 11.51 5.96
N LEU A 18 -4.61 12.65 5.71
CA LEU A 18 -4.87 13.88 6.45
C LEU A 18 -6.33 14.34 6.30
N MET A 19 -6.85 14.36 5.07
CA MET A 19 -8.25 14.72 4.81
C MET A 19 -9.22 13.78 5.52
N SER A 20 -8.92 12.48 5.55
CA SER A 20 -9.76 11.49 6.23
C SER A 20 -9.78 11.70 7.74
N ILE A 21 -8.62 11.99 8.34
CA ILE A 21 -8.53 12.33 9.77
C ILE A 21 -9.39 13.55 10.08
N ILE A 22 -9.28 14.62 9.29
CA ILE A 22 -10.08 15.85 9.45
C ILE A 22 -11.58 15.55 9.33
N MET A 23 -11.97 14.75 8.33
CA MET A 23 -13.37 14.35 8.12
C MET A 23 -13.94 13.49 9.24
N ILE A 24 -13.11 12.82 10.05
CA ILE A 24 -13.55 12.07 11.23
C ILE A 24 -13.61 12.97 12.46
N THR A 25 -12.62 13.85 12.66
CA THR A 25 -12.45 14.61 13.91
C THR A 25 -13.29 15.88 13.99
N PHE A 26 -13.43 16.64 12.91
CA PHE A 26 -14.11 17.95 12.90
C PHE A 26 -15.49 18.04 12.21
N PRO A 27 -16.18 16.96 11.77
CA PRO A 27 -17.37 17.14 10.97
C PRO A 27 -18.57 17.61 11.78
N GLU A 28 -19.25 18.64 11.27
CA GLU A 28 -20.55 19.08 11.77
C GLU A 28 -21.65 18.04 11.45
N GLU A 29 -21.62 17.46 10.25
CA GLU A 29 -22.61 16.47 9.82
C GLU A 29 -22.16 15.03 10.13
N ALA A 30 -23.08 14.21 10.63
CA ALA A 30 -22.80 12.83 11.07
C ALA A 30 -22.37 11.86 9.95
N LYS A 31 -22.50 12.23 8.67
CA LYS A 31 -22.16 11.39 7.52
C LYS A 31 -20.67 11.41 7.13
N PHE A 32 -19.97 12.52 7.38
CA PHE A 32 -18.54 12.65 7.03
C PHE A 32 -17.57 11.71 7.77
N PRO A 33 -17.77 11.35 9.06
CA PRO A 33 -16.92 10.38 9.74
C PRO A 33 -16.90 9.01 9.07
N LEU A 34 -18.05 8.57 8.53
CA LEU A 34 -18.14 7.29 7.81
C LEU A 34 -17.37 7.36 6.48
N VAL A 35 -17.42 8.50 5.79
CA VAL A 35 -16.64 8.72 4.56
C VAL A 35 -15.15 8.72 4.87
N GLY A 36 -14.71 9.43 5.93
CA GLY A 36 -13.30 9.43 6.34
C GLY A 36 -12.80 8.03 6.73
N ALA A 37 -13.61 7.26 7.47
CA ALA A 37 -13.27 5.88 7.83
C ALA A 37 -13.16 4.97 6.59
N PHE A 38 -14.05 5.15 5.60
CA PHE A 38 -14.00 4.42 4.34
C PHE A 38 -12.73 4.74 3.54
N VAL A 39 -12.36 6.02 3.44
CA VAL A 39 -11.13 6.42 2.75
C VAL A 39 -9.88 5.85 3.44
N LEU A 40 -9.80 5.90 4.78
CA LEU A 40 -8.70 5.25 5.52
C LEU A 40 -8.62 3.74 5.26
N SER A 41 -9.77 3.05 5.20
CA SER A 41 -9.81 1.63 4.86
C SER A 41 -9.26 1.36 3.46
N MET A 42 -9.62 2.18 2.47
CA MET A 42 -9.08 2.05 1.10
C MET A 42 -7.56 2.30 1.05
N ILE A 43 -7.05 3.27 1.81
CA ILE A 43 -5.61 3.53 1.93
C ILE A 43 -4.87 2.30 2.47
N MET A 44 -5.44 1.62 3.48
CA MET A 44 -4.85 0.40 4.03
C MET A 44 -4.85 -0.76 3.02
N VAL A 45 -5.91 -0.89 2.21
CA VAL A 45 -5.96 -1.89 1.11
C VAL A 45 -4.88 -1.60 0.07
N ILE A 46 -4.69 -0.34 -0.31
CA ILE A 46 -3.62 0.07 -1.24
C ILE A 46 -2.25 -0.27 -0.65
N ALA A 47 -2.02 0.08 0.63
CA ALA A 47 -0.76 -0.23 1.32
C ALA A 47 -0.48 -1.74 1.36
N TYR A 48 -1.50 -2.55 1.64
CA TYR A 48 -1.40 -4.01 1.61
C TYR A 48 -1.06 -4.54 0.21
N SER A 49 -1.80 -4.10 -0.82
CA SER A 49 -1.59 -4.51 -2.21
C SER A 49 -0.19 -4.18 -2.69
N THR A 50 0.30 -2.97 -2.41
CA THR A 50 1.64 -2.53 -2.77
C THR A 50 2.71 -3.37 -2.07
N HIS A 51 2.51 -3.68 -0.78
CA HIS A 51 3.43 -4.54 -0.05
C HIS A 51 3.48 -5.97 -0.59
N SER A 52 2.31 -6.53 -0.96
CA SER A 52 2.23 -7.86 -1.57
C SER A 52 2.99 -7.93 -2.89
N ILE A 53 2.79 -6.95 -3.78
CA ILE A 53 3.51 -6.88 -5.06
C ILE A 53 5.02 -6.77 -4.83
N HIS A 54 5.44 -6.03 -3.80
CA HIS A 54 6.85 -5.89 -3.49
C HIS A 54 7.47 -7.20 -2.98
N LEU A 55 6.81 -7.89 -2.06
CA LEU A 55 7.26 -9.19 -1.56
C LEU A 55 7.38 -10.22 -2.67
N ASP A 56 6.43 -10.22 -3.61
CA ASP A 56 6.45 -11.11 -4.76
C ASP A 56 7.69 -10.88 -5.65
N LYS A 57 7.98 -9.61 -5.98
CA LYS A 57 9.19 -9.25 -6.74
C LYS A 57 10.48 -9.63 -6.02
N GLU A 58 10.56 -9.41 -4.70
CA GLU A 58 11.73 -9.82 -3.91
C GLU A 58 11.88 -11.34 -3.88
N PHE A 59 10.78 -12.06 -3.74
CA PHE A 59 10.77 -13.52 -3.74
C PHE A 59 11.29 -14.09 -5.06
N VAL A 60 10.75 -13.61 -6.19
CA VAL A 60 11.21 -13.95 -7.54
C VAL A 60 12.70 -13.67 -7.69
N LEU A 61 13.17 -12.47 -7.34
CA LEU A 61 14.58 -12.11 -7.49
C LEU A 61 15.49 -12.98 -6.61
N LYS A 62 15.08 -13.26 -5.38
CA LYS A 62 15.82 -14.13 -4.46
C LYS A 62 15.97 -15.54 -5.03
N ARG A 63 14.88 -16.14 -5.50
CA ARG A 63 14.89 -17.50 -6.08
C ARG A 63 15.70 -17.57 -7.36
N PHE A 64 15.66 -16.53 -8.19
CA PHE A 64 16.53 -16.44 -9.37
C PHE A 64 18.01 -16.46 -8.99
N ASN A 65 18.40 -15.71 -7.95
CA ASN A 65 19.77 -15.65 -7.45
C ASN A 65 20.22 -16.98 -6.81
N GLU A 66 19.30 -17.73 -6.21
CA GLU A 66 19.53 -19.11 -5.73
C GLU A 66 19.66 -20.12 -6.89
N GLY A 67 19.40 -19.70 -8.13
CA GLY A 67 19.49 -20.52 -9.33
C GLY A 67 18.26 -21.38 -9.57
N GLN A 68 17.10 -20.97 -9.06
CA GLN A 68 15.83 -21.56 -9.48
C GLN A 68 15.39 -21.02 -10.84
N ALA A 69 14.54 -21.80 -11.52
CA ALA A 69 13.92 -21.41 -12.77
C ALA A 69 12.65 -20.61 -12.50
N ILE A 70 12.48 -19.52 -13.24
CA ILE A 70 11.37 -18.59 -13.11
C ILE A 70 10.62 -18.57 -14.44
N GLU A 71 9.31 -18.70 -14.37
CA GLU A 71 8.42 -18.59 -15.53
C GLU A 71 7.91 -17.16 -15.61
N CYS A 72 8.27 -16.46 -16.69
CA CYS A 72 7.80 -15.09 -16.92
C CYS A 72 6.90 -15.03 -18.16
N GLY A 73 5.76 -14.34 -18.04
CA GLY A 73 4.85 -14.11 -19.16
C GLY A 73 5.31 -12.93 -20.04
N LEU A 74 5.37 -13.11 -21.35
CA LEU A 74 5.66 -12.04 -22.32
C LEU A 74 4.39 -11.28 -22.69
N PHE A 75 4.56 -10.03 -23.14
CA PHE A 75 3.50 -9.11 -23.59
C PHE A 75 2.64 -9.64 -24.78
N ARG A 76 2.86 -10.88 -25.24
CA ARG A 76 2.10 -11.56 -26.31
C ARG A 76 1.59 -12.95 -25.92
N GLY A 77 1.58 -13.28 -24.63
CA GLY A 77 1.08 -14.55 -24.11
C GLY A 77 2.06 -15.72 -24.23
N GLU A 78 3.25 -15.51 -24.81
CA GLU A 78 4.34 -16.48 -24.76
C GLU A 78 4.94 -16.52 -23.35
N ARG A 79 5.33 -17.70 -22.87
CA ARG A 79 5.98 -17.86 -21.56
C ARG A 79 7.45 -18.20 -21.76
N THR A 80 8.32 -17.55 -21.01
CA THR A 80 9.77 -17.78 -21.06
C THR A 80 10.27 -18.28 -19.73
N LEU A 81 11.11 -19.32 -19.78
CA LEU A 81 11.85 -19.83 -18.64
C LEU A 81 13.14 -19.04 -18.49
N ILE A 82 13.24 -18.30 -17.39
CA ILE A 82 14.38 -17.49 -17.00
C ILE A 82 15.15 -18.23 -15.91
N HIS A 83 16.45 -18.43 -16.12
CA HIS A 83 17.29 -19.18 -15.20
C HIS A 83 18.74 -18.67 -15.26
N SER A 84 19.35 -18.41 -14.10
CA SER A 84 20.68 -17.80 -14.01
C SER A 84 21.77 -18.59 -14.73
N LYS A 85 21.76 -19.93 -14.64
CA LYS A 85 22.75 -20.78 -15.35
C LYS A 85 22.60 -20.78 -16.87
N SER A 86 21.51 -20.24 -17.41
CA SER A 86 21.26 -20.19 -18.86
C SER A 86 21.64 -18.86 -19.51
N GLY A 87 22.40 -18.02 -18.79
CA GLY A 87 22.93 -16.74 -19.29
C GLY A 87 22.02 -15.54 -19.08
N TRP A 88 20.89 -15.70 -18.36
CA TRP A 88 20.07 -14.57 -17.95
C TRP A 88 20.75 -13.82 -16.81
N ILE A 89 20.68 -12.49 -16.87
CA ILE A 89 21.11 -11.59 -15.81
C ILE A 89 19.96 -10.66 -15.45
N TYR A 90 19.85 -10.27 -14.19
CA TYR A 90 18.92 -9.23 -13.77
C TYR A 90 19.65 -7.90 -13.65
N GLN A 91 19.13 -6.86 -14.30
CA GLN A 91 19.63 -5.49 -14.18
C GLN A 91 18.53 -4.58 -13.65
N SER A 92 18.82 -3.83 -12.58
CA SER A 92 17.87 -2.89 -11.99
C SER A 92 17.36 -1.89 -13.03
N ASN A 93 16.06 -1.59 -13.01
CA ASN A 93 15.32 -0.73 -13.94
C ASN A 93 15.21 -1.21 -15.39
N ILE A 94 15.86 -2.32 -15.76
CA ILE A 94 15.76 -2.92 -17.11
C ILE A 94 15.05 -4.28 -17.04
N GLY A 95 15.32 -5.08 -16.01
CA GLY A 95 14.73 -6.40 -15.82
C GLY A 95 15.68 -7.53 -16.19
N PHE A 96 15.13 -8.69 -16.57
CA PHE A 96 15.93 -9.83 -16.99
C PHE A 96 16.42 -9.67 -18.43
N ILE A 97 17.71 -9.84 -18.65
CA ILE A 97 18.37 -9.65 -19.93
C ILE A 97 19.09 -10.94 -20.32
N LYS A 98 18.93 -11.35 -21.58
CA LYS A 98 19.76 -12.37 -22.22
C LYS A 98 19.92 -12.02 -23.69
N GLU A 99 21.16 -11.79 -24.12
CA GLU A 99 21.46 -11.37 -25.49
C GLU A 99 20.61 -10.13 -25.86
N ASP A 100 19.79 -10.22 -26.91
CA ASP A 100 18.90 -9.13 -27.36
C ASP A 100 17.49 -9.19 -26.74
N ARG A 101 17.24 -10.07 -25.78
CA ARG A 101 15.93 -10.22 -25.12
C ARG A 101 15.94 -9.54 -23.77
N ILE A 102 14.98 -8.63 -23.59
CA ILE A 102 14.76 -7.90 -22.33
C ILE A 102 13.37 -8.22 -21.82
N HIS A 103 13.27 -8.49 -20.52
CA HIS A 103 12.02 -8.75 -19.81
C HIS A 103 11.90 -7.83 -18.59
N ASN A 104 11.06 -6.80 -18.70
CA ASN A 104 11.10 -5.67 -17.77
C ASN A 104 10.15 -5.79 -16.57
N ASP A 105 9.17 -6.70 -16.60
CA ASP A 105 8.15 -6.77 -15.55
C ASP A 105 8.29 -8.02 -14.68
N LEU A 106 8.94 -7.85 -13.52
CA LEU A 106 9.02 -8.88 -12.49
C LEU A 106 7.65 -9.33 -11.97
N GLY A 107 6.62 -8.48 -12.03
CA GLY A 107 5.28 -8.83 -11.55
C GLY A 107 4.58 -9.86 -12.45
N TRP A 108 5.16 -10.20 -13.59
CA TRP A 108 4.66 -11.23 -14.51
C TRP A 108 5.49 -12.51 -14.45
N CYS A 109 6.38 -12.60 -13.48
CA CYS A 109 7.26 -13.72 -13.23
C CYS A 109 6.81 -14.49 -12.00
N ASN A 110 6.81 -15.82 -12.10
CA ASN A 110 6.50 -16.72 -10.99
C ASN A 110 7.59 -17.78 -10.84
N VAL A 111 7.84 -18.19 -9.61
CA VAL A 111 8.76 -19.30 -9.32
C VAL A 111 8.06 -20.62 -9.60
N ILE A 112 8.70 -21.51 -10.34
CA ILE A 112 8.06 -22.77 -10.74
C ILE A 112 7.94 -23.69 -9.54
N GLY A 113 6.70 -24.09 -9.21
CA GLY A 113 6.41 -25.03 -8.14
C GLY A 113 6.45 -24.44 -6.73
N GLU A 114 6.60 -23.12 -6.60
CA GLU A 114 6.51 -22.42 -5.32
C GLU A 114 5.55 -21.24 -5.42
N GLU A 115 4.67 -21.10 -4.43
CA GLU A 115 3.78 -19.94 -4.32
C GLU A 115 4.51 -18.77 -3.66
N SER A 116 4.18 -17.57 -4.12
CA SER A 116 4.69 -16.34 -3.54
C SER A 116 4.20 -16.17 -2.09
N PRO A 117 5.03 -15.68 -1.17
CA PRO A 117 4.61 -15.45 0.20
C PRO A 117 3.53 -14.36 0.26
N GLU A 118 2.34 -14.72 0.77
CA GLU A 118 1.30 -13.73 1.04
C GLU A 118 1.62 -12.93 2.32
N PRO A 119 1.59 -11.59 2.28
CA PRO A 119 1.71 -10.79 3.48
C PRO A 119 0.53 -11.03 4.41
N SER A 120 0.80 -11.06 5.71
CA SER A 120 -0.24 -11.12 6.72
C SER A 120 -1.10 -9.85 6.66
N THR A 121 -2.42 -10.01 6.64
CA THR A 121 -3.39 -8.91 6.71
C THR A 121 -3.52 -8.31 8.12
N VAL A 122 -3.05 -9.02 9.15
CA VAL A 122 -3.22 -8.68 10.56
C VAL A 122 -2.63 -7.30 10.93
N PRO A 123 -1.38 -6.95 10.54
CA PRO A 123 -0.80 -5.66 10.90
C PRO A 123 -1.58 -4.48 10.33
N TYR A 124 -2.12 -4.62 9.11
CA TYR A 124 -2.89 -3.58 8.42
C TYR A 124 -4.25 -3.39 9.07
N ALA A 125 -4.96 -4.48 9.37
CA ALA A 125 -6.23 -4.41 10.09
C ALA A 125 -6.06 -3.81 11.49
N PHE A 126 -4.99 -4.19 12.20
CA PHE A 126 -4.69 -3.67 13.53
C PHE A 126 -4.36 -2.17 13.50
N ALA A 127 -3.55 -1.73 12.54
CA ALA A 127 -3.24 -0.32 12.32
C ALA A 127 -4.51 0.50 12.04
N LEU A 128 -5.37 0.01 11.14
CA LEU A 128 -6.65 0.66 10.82
C LEU A 128 -7.55 0.80 12.05
N ILE A 129 -7.68 -0.26 12.84
CA ILE A 129 -8.51 -0.24 14.05
C ILE A 129 -7.99 0.79 15.05
N ILE A 130 -6.67 0.83 15.31
CA ILE A 130 -6.06 1.80 16.22
C ILE A 130 -6.27 3.22 15.71
N GLU A 131 -6.02 3.47 14.43
CA GLU A 131 -6.16 4.79 13.82
C GLU A 131 -7.61 5.29 13.93
N LEU A 132 -8.59 4.43 13.64
CA LEU A 132 -10.00 4.75 13.81
C LEU A 132 -10.34 5.04 15.28
N MET A 133 -9.89 4.21 16.23
CA MET A 133 -10.13 4.45 17.66
C MET A 133 -9.60 5.81 18.10
N VAL A 134 -8.37 6.15 17.69
CA VAL A 134 -7.74 7.44 18.00
C VAL A 134 -8.54 8.59 17.38
N CYS A 135 -8.93 8.49 16.10
CA CYS A 135 -9.70 9.53 15.42
C CYS A 135 -11.07 9.74 16.07
N PHE A 136 -11.78 8.68 16.45
CA PHE A 136 -13.07 8.80 17.14
C PHE A 136 -12.95 9.32 18.57
N ALA A 137 -11.88 8.95 19.30
CA ALA A 137 -11.60 9.51 20.62
C ALA A 137 -11.30 11.02 20.53
N LEU A 138 -10.48 11.43 19.56
CA LEU A 138 -10.19 12.83 19.27
C LEU A 138 -11.46 13.60 18.91
N ARG A 139 -12.32 13.04 18.07
CA ARG A 139 -13.63 13.63 17.77
C ARG A 139 -14.43 13.90 19.04
N GLY A 140 -14.54 12.92 19.94
CA GLY A 140 -15.25 13.08 21.21
C GLY A 140 -14.66 14.20 22.08
N ALA A 141 -13.34 14.30 22.13
CA ALA A 141 -12.65 15.37 22.86
C ALA A 141 -12.91 16.75 22.24
N VAL A 142 -12.81 16.88 20.91
CA VAL A 142 -13.06 18.13 20.17
C VAL A 142 -14.50 18.59 20.34
N GLN A 143 -15.48 17.71 20.16
CA GLN A 143 -16.90 18.05 20.32
C GLN A 143 -17.25 18.44 21.76
N SER A 144 -16.59 17.84 22.75
CA SER A 144 -16.74 18.21 24.17
C SER A 144 -16.14 19.60 24.46
N ALA A 145 -15.00 19.93 23.85
CA ALA A 145 -14.39 21.25 23.97
C ALA A 145 -15.25 22.34 23.33
N LEU A 146 -15.70 22.15 22.09
CA LEU A 146 -16.56 23.11 21.38
C LEU A 146 -17.86 23.41 22.13
N LYS A 147 -18.54 22.37 22.65
CA LYS A 147 -19.75 22.55 23.46
C LYS A 147 -19.52 23.33 24.76
N LYS A 148 -18.31 23.28 25.34
CA LYS A 148 -18.00 24.06 26.55
C LYS A 148 -17.75 25.53 26.23
N GLU A 149 -17.26 25.81 25.03
CA GLU A 149 -17.00 27.18 24.56
C GLU A 149 -18.31 27.90 24.25
N ASP A 150 -19.23 27.25 23.53
CA ASP A 150 -20.58 27.79 23.24
C ASP A 150 -21.39 28.11 24.51
N ASN A 151 -21.23 27.32 25.58
CA ASN A 151 -21.95 27.56 26.85
C ASN A 151 -21.32 28.67 27.72
N ASN A 152 -20.12 29.15 27.36
CA ASN A 152 -19.40 30.17 28.12
C ASN A 152 -19.40 31.55 27.44
N GLU A 153 -19.99 31.70 26.24
CA GLU A 153 -20.28 33.02 25.68
C GLU A 153 -21.37 33.69 26.53
N PRO A 154 -21.07 34.78 27.25
CA PRO A 154 -22.10 35.51 27.98
C PRO A 154 -23.02 36.19 26.96
N ASP A 155 -24.33 36.02 27.13
CA ASP A 155 -25.36 36.79 26.45
C ASP A 155 -25.08 38.29 26.66
N HIS A 156 -24.37 38.90 25.73
CA HIS A 156 -24.26 40.35 25.64
C HIS A 156 -25.50 40.87 24.92
N GLU A 157 -26.60 40.98 25.68
CA GLU A 157 -27.67 41.97 25.44
C GLU A 157 -27.21 43.40 25.81
#